data_AF-A0A356TPG8-F1
#
_entry.id   AF-A0A356TPG8-F1
#
_cell.length_a   1.000
_cell.length_b   1.000
_cell.length_c   1.000
_cell.angle_alpha   90.00
_cell.angle_beta   90.00
_cell.angle_gamma   90.00
#
_symmetry.space_group_name_H-M   'P 1'
#
loop_
_entity.id
_entity.type
_entity.pdbx_description
1 polymer ?
#
loop_
_entity_poly.entity_id
_entity_poly.type
_entity_poly.pdbx_seq_one_letter_code
_entity_poly.pdbx_strand_id
1 'polypeptide(L)'
;MSPSSRPTRFFRDTTGHADGLNAGFVRPDTLLAIVVISDEEDCSARDPELFDPSSPVYGATDLNLRCFVHADEAVQPISRYVDGLTALRASRPDLLAFGLIGGIPTELATDATSTDGAFIEILAHPAMEERVDPENPNRLVPSCDVPGRGQAFPPRRLVQVAQALGAARSTVQSICQDDFSPAARDLARLFGTRACQRFEE
;
A
#
# COMPACT_ATOMS: atom_id res chain seq x y z
N MET A 1 -10.71 3.14 -0.87
CA MET A 1 -11.82 4.08 -1.17
C MET A 1 -12.10 4.04 -2.67
N SER A 2 -13.36 4.02 -3.11
CA SER A 2 -13.75 4.11 -4.53
C SER A 2 -15.09 4.84 -4.67
N PRO A 3 -15.45 5.35 -5.86
CA PRO A 3 -16.81 5.84 -6.13
C PRO A 3 -17.86 4.74 -6.01
N SER A 4 -19.08 5.10 -5.63
CA SER A 4 -20.23 4.20 -5.48
C SER A 4 -20.70 3.61 -6.82
N SER A 5 -20.44 4.33 -7.92
CA SER A 5 -20.78 3.94 -9.30
C SER A 5 -19.85 2.90 -9.92
N ARG A 6 -18.72 2.56 -9.26
CA ARG A 6 -17.82 1.52 -9.74
C ARG A 6 -18.43 0.13 -9.49
N PRO A 7 -18.14 -0.85 -10.36
CA PRO A 7 -18.62 -2.23 -10.17
C PRO A 7 -17.98 -2.91 -8.94
N THR A 8 -16.92 -2.32 -8.38
CA THR A 8 -16.21 -2.80 -7.19
C THR A 8 -17.15 -2.90 -5.98
N ARG A 9 -17.31 -4.13 -5.46
CA ARG A 9 -18.08 -4.42 -4.23
C ARG A 9 -17.15 -4.57 -3.03
N PHE A 10 -17.59 -4.13 -1.86
CA PHE A 10 -16.90 -4.24 -0.57
C PHE A 10 -17.62 -5.25 0.33
N PHE A 11 -17.14 -5.42 1.56
CA PHE A 11 -17.75 -6.30 2.55
C PHE A 11 -19.27 -6.06 2.66
N ARG A 12 -20.03 -7.15 2.81
CA ARG A 12 -21.51 -7.17 2.78
C ARG A 12 -22.13 -6.57 1.51
N ASP A 13 -21.43 -6.74 0.40
CA ASP A 13 -21.91 -6.32 -0.92
C ASP A 13 -22.21 -4.80 -1.00
N THR A 14 -21.48 -4.02 -0.22
CA THR A 14 -21.59 -2.54 -0.21
C THR A 14 -20.83 -1.93 -1.40
N THR A 15 -21.23 -0.74 -1.82
CA THR A 15 -20.52 0.04 -2.86
C THR A 15 -19.47 0.96 -2.24
N GLY A 16 -18.63 1.57 -3.09
CA GLY A 16 -17.68 2.58 -2.67
C GLY A 16 -18.35 3.79 -1.98
N HIS A 17 -17.63 4.42 -1.05
CA HIS A 17 -18.16 5.52 -0.24
C HIS A 17 -17.58 6.90 -0.59
N ALA A 18 -16.83 7.02 -1.69
CA ALA A 18 -16.12 8.27 -2.00
C ALA A 18 -17.06 9.46 -2.32
N ASP A 19 -18.11 9.21 -3.08
CA ASP A 19 -19.14 10.15 -3.54
C ASP A 19 -20.42 10.11 -2.66
N GLY A 20 -20.43 9.25 -1.64
CA GLY A 20 -21.45 9.19 -0.60
C GLY A 20 -20.96 9.79 0.70
N LEU A 21 -20.71 8.93 1.70
CA LEU A 21 -20.30 9.33 3.05
C LEU A 21 -19.04 10.22 3.09
N ASN A 22 -18.16 10.12 2.08
CA ASN A 22 -16.93 10.90 2.02
C ASN A 22 -16.97 12.05 0.99
N ALA A 23 -18.13 12.41 0.42
CA ALA A 23 -18.21 13.41 -0.65
C ALA A 23 -17.63 14.78 -0.25
N GLY A 24 -17.79 15.17 1.01
CA GLY A 24 -17.22 16.41 1.56
C GLY A 24 -15.70 16.36 1.74
N PHE A 25 -15.11 15.17 1.86
CA PHE A 25 -13.67 14.95 2.00
C PHE A 25 -12.99 14.73 0.64
N VAL A 26 -13.57 13.88 -0.21
CA VAL A 26 -12.99 13.48 -1.52
C VAL A 26 -13.46 14.42 -2.65
N ARG A 27 -13.42 15.73 -2.42
CA ARG A 27 -13.88 16.72 -3.41
C ARG A 27 -13.08 16.63 -4.71
N PRO A 28 -13.69 16.73 -5.90
CA PRO A 28 -13.00 16.50 -7.18
C PRO A 28 -11.78 17.40 -7.42
N ASP A 29 -11.81 18.61 -6.88
CA ASP A 29 -10.80 19.65 -7.06
C ASP A 29 -9.88 19.76 -5.83
N THR A 30 -9.57 18.66 -5.15
CA THR A 30 -8.62 18.68 -4.02
C THR A 30 -7.53 17.66 -4.26
N LEU A 31 -6.32 17.96 -3.80
CA LEU A 31 -5.29 16.94 -3.66
C LEU A 31 -5.82 15.84 -2.73
N LEU A 32 -5.91 14.61 -3.24
CA LEU A 32 -6.15 13.42 -2.45
C LEU A 32 -4.81 12.75 -2.17
N ALA A 33 -4.32 12.93 -0.95
CA ALA A 33 -3.16 12.23 -0.45
C ALA A 33 -3.60 11.00 0.37
N ILE A 34 -3.04 9.84 0.05
CA ILE A 34 -3.25 8.60 0.77
C ILE A 34 -1.88 8.12 1.23
N VAL A 35 -1.68 8.09 2.54
CA VAL A 35 -0.43 7.61 3.15
C VAL A 35 -0.72 6.34 3.91
N VAL A 36 -0.15 5.23 3.46
CA VAL A 36 -0.19 3.94 4.12
C VAL A 36 1.06 3.80 4.96
N ILE A 37 0.87 3.57 6.26
CA ILE A 37 1.94 3.28 7.21
C ILE A 37 1.63 1.90 7.79
N SER A 38 2.48 0.91 7.54
CA SER A 38 2.24 -0.48 7.91
C SER A 38 3.55 -1.20 8.14
N ASP A 39 3.62 -2.03 9.17
CA ASP A 39 4.67 -3.03 9.38
C ASP A 39 4.36 -4.37 8.71
N GLU A 40 3.16 -4.53 8.15
CA GLU A 40 2.67 -5.73 7.47
C GLU A 40 2.19 -5.44 6.03
N GLU A 41 1.88 -6.52 5.31
CA GLU A 41 1.33 -6.49 3.95
C GLU A 41 -0.20 -6.23 3.93
N ASP A 42 -0.73 -5.78 2.79
CA ASP A 42 -2.17 -5.73 2.52
C ASP A 42 -2.85 -7.11 2.57
N CYS A 43 -3.57 -7.37 3.67
CA CYS A 43 -4.46 -8.52 3.81
C CYS A 43 -5.94 -8.16 3.62
N SER A 44 -6.29 -7.19 2.77
CA SER A 44 -7.71 -6.93 2.52
C SER A 44 -8.37 -8.13 1.83
N ALA A 45 -9.10 -8.91 2.62
CA ALA A 45 -9.65 -10.17 2.16
C ALA A 45 -10.84 -9.96 1.20
N ARG A 46 -10.85 -10.76 0.14
CA ARG A 46 -12.03 -11.07 -0.66
C ARG A 46 -12.89 -12.12 0.02
N ASP A 47 -12.26 -13.10 0.67
CA ASP A 47 -12.94 -14.11 1.47
C ASP A 47 -12.70 -13.86 2.97
N PRO A 48 -13.70 -13.39 3.74
CA PRO A 48 -13.52 -13.09 5.16
C PRO A 48 -13.28 -14.33 6.02
N GLU A 49 -13.52 -15.55 5.51
CA GLU A 49 -13.21 -16.79 6.21
C GLU A 49 -11.70 -16.93 6.47
N LEU A 50 -10.86 -16.20 5.71
CA LEU A 50 -9.42 -16.08 5.95
C LEU A 50 -9.09 -15.69 7.40
N PHE A 51 -9.94 -14.89 8.04
CA PHE A 51 -9.77 -14.43 9.42
C PHE A 51 -10.42 -15.32 10.47
N ASP A 52 -11.19 -16.35 10.09
CA ASP A 52 -11.80 -17.28 11.04
C ASP A 52 -10.77 -18.31 11.50
N PRO A 53 -10.35 -18.30 12.78
CA PRO A 53 -9.37 -19.28 13.28
C PRO A 53 -9.84 -20.73 13.13
N SER A 54 -11.15 -20.96 13.09
CA SER A 54 -11.80 -22.26 12.92
C SER A 54 -12.20 -22.60 11.49
N SER A 55 -11.77 -21.79 10.51
CA SER A 55 -12.09 -21.98 9.09
C SER A 55 -11.79 -23.42 8.64
N PRO A 56 -12.79 -24.14 8.08
CA PRO A 56 -12.53 -25.43 7.44
C PRO A 56 -11.69 -25.31 6.16
N VAL A 57 -11.63 -24.13 5.54
CA VAL A 57 -10.88 -23.89 4.29
C VAL A 57 -9.43 -23.51 4.56
N TYR A 58 -9.19 -22.60 5.50
CA TYR A 58 -7.88 -22.01 5.78
C TYR A 58 -7.26 -22.45 7.12
N GLY A 59 -7.97 -23.27 7.91
CA GLY A 59 -7.58 -23.70 9.26
C GLY A 59 -6.27 -24.48 9.34
N ALA A 60 -5.81 -25.07 8.23
CA ALA A 60 -4.54 -25.78 8.16
C ALA A 60 -3.32 -24.85 8.08
N THR A 61 -3.52 -23.58 7.71
CA THR A 61 -2.48 -22.56 7.61
C THR A 61 -2.52 -21.66 8.85
N ASP A 62 -1.36 -21.37 9.44
CA ASP A 62 -1.24 -20.42 10.55
C ASP A 62 -1.90 -19.09 10.19
N LEU A 63 -2.66 -18.51 11.12
CA LEU A 63 -3.50 -17.35 10.88
C LEU A 63 -2.71 -16.17 10.28
N ASN A 64 -1.47 -15.96 10.72
CA ASN A 64 -0.62 -14.85 10.26
C ASN A 64 -0.11 -15.07 8.84
N LEU A 65 -0.07 -16.31 8.36
CA LEU A 65 0.47 -16.67 7.05
C LEU A 65 -0.60 -16.77 5.96
N ARG A 66 -1.90 -16.77 6.32
CA ARG A 66 -2.97 -17.02 5.35
C ARG A 66 -3.03 -15.98 4.24
N CYS A 67 -2.77 -14.71 4.55
CA CYS A 67 -2.77 -13.62 3.56
C CYS A 67 -1.71 -13.84 2.48
N PHE A 68 -0.57 -14.43 2.86
CA PHE A 68 0.52 -14.79 1.97
C PHE A 68 0.23 -16.09 1.22
N VAL A 69 -0.11 -17.17 1.93
CA VAL A 69 -0.32 -18.51 1.34
C VAL A 69 -1.51 -18.57 0.41
N HIS A 70 -2.59 -17.83 0.71
CA HIS A 70 -3.86 -17.84 -0.03
C HIS A 70 -4.12 -16.52 -0.77
N ALA A 71 -3.07 -15.75 -1.07
CA ALA A 71 -3.18 -14.42 -1.64
C ALA A 71 -4.06 -14.37 -2.90
N ASP A 72 -3.84 -15.32 -3.83
CA ASP A 72 -4.52 -15.35 -5.12
C ASP A 72 -6.02 -15.71 -5.01
N GLU A 73 -6.39 -16.46 -3.99
CA GLU A 73 -7.76 -16.99 -3.80
C GLU A 73 -8.59 -16.06 -2.92
N ALA A 74 -7.98 -15.55 -1.85
CA ALA A 74 -8.68 -14.99 -0.71
C ALA A 74 -8.41 -13.49 -0.49
N VAL A 75 -7.43 -12.89 -1.17
CA VAL A 75 -7.10 -11.46 -1.06
C VAL A 75 -7.56 -10.71 -2.31
N GLN A 76 -7.93 -9.44 -2.17
CA GLN A 76 -8.33 -8.61 -3.31
C GLN A 76 -7.19 -8.46 -4.34
N PRO A 77 -7.45 -8.40 -5.65
CA PRO A 77 -6.39 -8.18 -6.63
C PRO A 77 -5.85 -6.73 -6.57
N ILE A 78 -4.57 -6.54 -6.91
CA ILE A 78 -3.91 -5.21 -6.91
C ILE A 78 -4.66 -4.19 -7.78
N SER A 79 -5.18 -4.65 -8.93
CA SER A 79 -5.96 -3.82 -9.87
C SER A 79 -7.16 -3.15 -9.20
N ARG A 80 -7.77 -3.79 -8.19
CA ARG A 80 -8.87 -3.18 -7.41
C ARG A 80 -8.45 -1.84 -6.80
N TYR A 81 -7.25 -1.75 -6.24
CA TYR A 81 -6.77 -0.52 -5.61
C TYR A 81 -6.40 0.51 -6.66
N VAL A 82 -5.65 0.11 -7.69
CA VAL A 82 -5.23 1.00 -8.77
C VAL A 82 -6.46 1.61 -9.45
N ASP A 83 -7.45 0.80 -9.82
CA ASP A 83 -8.69 1.25 -10.47
C ASP A 83 -9.56 2.10 -9.53
N GLY A 84 -9.60 1.75 -8.25
CA GLY A 84 -10.35 2.47 -7.23
C GLY A 84 -9.77 3.86 -6.99
N LEU A 85 -8.45 3.95 -6.77
CA LEU A 85 -7.74 5.18 -6.47
C LEU A 85 -7.69 6.13 -7.68
N THR A 86 -7.39 5.61 -8.87
CA THR A 86 -7.39 6.42 -10.10
C THR A 86 -8.76 6.98 -10.41
N ALA A 87 -9.84 6.23 -10.14
CA ALA A 87 -11.21 6.71 -10.37
C ALA A 87 -11.59 7.92 -9.51
N LEU A 88 -11.01 8.07 -8.32
CA LEU A 88 -11.26 9.23 -7.45
C LEU A 88 -10.78 10.54 -8.07
N ARG A 89 -9.85 10.46 -9.02
CA ARG A 89 -9.20 11.59 -9.67
C ARG A 89 -9.12 11.41 -11.18
N ALA A 90 -10.08 10.72 -11.79
CA ALA A 90 -10.07 10.42 -13.22
C ALA A 90 -9.94 11.68 -14.10
N SER A 91 -10.61 12.78 -13.73
CA SER A 91 -10.54 14.06 -14.46
C SER A 91 -9.31 14.90 -14.11
N ARG A 92 -8.62 14.61 -13.00
CA ARG A 92 -7.44 15.32 -12.51
C ARG A 92 -6.43 14.35 -11.88
N PRO A 93 -5.82 13.44 -12.68
CA PRO A 93 -4.94 12.40 -12.12
C PRO A 93 -3.69 12.97 -11.44
N ASP A 94 -3.34 14.21 -11.76
CA ASP A 94 -2.32 15.01 -11.08
C ASP A 94 -2.67 15.29 -9.61
N LEU A 95 -3.94 15.29 -9.22
CA LEU A 95 -4.38 15.52 -7.83
C LEU A 95 -4.50 14.23 -6.99
N LEU A 96 -3.91 13.12 -7.45
CA LEU A 96 -3.75 11.90 -6.66
C LEU A 96 -2.30 11.75 -6.21
N ALA A 97 -2.12 11.49 -4.92
CA ALA A 97 -0.83 11.20 -4.32
C ALA A 97 -0.94 9.98 -3.39
N PHE A 98 -0.03 9.03 -3.53
CA PHE A 98 0.07 7.81 -2.76
C PHE A 98 1.44 7.74 -2.08
N GLY A 99 1.47 7.45 -0.79
CA GLY A 99 2.68 7.27 -0.02
C GLY A 99 2.64 5.95 0.72
N LEU A 100 3.73 5.20 0.66
CA LEU A 100 3.93 4.01 1.47
C LEU A 100 5.11 4.23 2.40
N ILE A 101 4.90 4.01 3.70
CA ILE A 101 5.95 3.84 4.69
C ILE A 101 5.78 2.42 5.22
N GLY A 102 6.62 1.49 4.75
CA GLY A 102 6.42 0.06 4.91
C GLY A 102 7.67 -0.70 5.35
N GLY A 103 7.58 -2.03 5.46
CA GLY A 103 8.74 -2.91 5.63
C GLY A 103 9.67 -2.92 4.40
N ILE A 104 10.36 -1.82 4.14
CA ILE A 104 11.33 -1.67 3.06
C ILE A 104 12.73 -1.76 3.68
N PRO A 105 13.67 -2.55 3.10
CA PRO A 105 15.07 -2.52 3.53
C PRO A 105 15.61 -1.10 3.57
N THR A 106 16.26 -0.71 4.66
CA THR A 106 16.64 0.69 4.91
C THR A 106 17.63 1.25 3.89
N GLU A 107 18.47 0.38 3.33
CA GLU A 107 19.43 0.68 2.27
C GLU A 107 18.76 1.01 0.94
N LEU A 108 17.52 0.55 0.73
CA LEU A 108 16.72 0.91 -0.43
C LEU A 108 15.95 2.20 -0.18
N ALA A 109 15.50 2.46 1.06
CA ALA A 109 14.69 3.61 1.48
C ALA A 109 15.48 4.94 1.55
N THR A 110 15.92 5.41 0.38
CA THR A 110 16.63 6.67 0.20
C THR A 110 15.75 7.71 -0.49
N ASP A 111 16.20 8.97 -0.61
CA ASP A 111 15.52 10.00 -1.44
C ASP A 111 15.31 9.56 -2.92
N ALA A 112 15.97 8.48 -3.38
CA ALA A 112 15.84 7.93 -4.74
C ALA A 112 14.71 6.88 -4.90
N THR A 113 14.03 6.48 -3.82
CA THR A 113 12.96 5.45 -3.89
C THR A 113 11.72 5.87 -4.64
N SER A 114 11.54 7.17 -4.85
CA SER A 114 10.35 7.72 -5.50
C SER A 114 10.52 7.78 -7.03
N THR A 115 11.10 6.73 -7.62
CA THR A 115 11.29 6.57 -9.08
C THR A 115 10.77 5.22 -9.55
N ASP A 116 10.32 5.12 -10.81
CA ASP A 116 9.79 3.85 -11.35
C ASP A 116 10.86 2.74 -11.34
N GLY A 117 12.13 3.12 -11.55
CA GLY A 117 13.28 2.20 -11.43
C GLY A 117 13.46 1.69 -10.01
N ALA A 118 13.36 2.56 -9.00
CA ALA A 118 13.50 2.14 -7.62
C ALA A 118 12.38 1.19 -7.15
N PHE A 119 11.14 1.35 -7.64
CA PHE A 119 10.08 0.39 -7.34
C PHE A 119 10.39 -1.02 -7.86
N ILE A 120 11.00 -1.11 -9.05
CA ILE A 120 11.46 -2.39 -9.62
C ILE A 120 12.58 -2.98 -8.76
N GLU A 121 13.56 -2.16 -8.37
CA GLU A 121 14.67 -2.58 -7.52
C GLU A 121 14.20 -3.09 -6.15
N ILE A 122 13.24 -2.40 -5.52
CA ILE A 122 12.60 -2.84 -4.28
C ILE A 122 11.94 -4.20 -4.46
N LEU A 123 11.10 -4.37 -5.48
CA LEU A 123 10.39 -5.64 -5.70
C LEU A 123 11.31 -6.82 -6.06
N ALA A 124 12.48 -6.53 -6.63
CA ALA A 124 13.50 -7.51 -6.99
C ALA A 124 14.50 -7.81 -5.85
N HIS A 125 14.45 -7.06 -4.75
CA HIS A 125 15.40 -7.25 -3.66
C HIS A 125 15.16 -8.57 -2.92
N PRO A 126 16.20 -9.37 -2.59
CA PRO A 126 16.02 -10.66 -1.92
C PRO A 126 15.31 -10.58 -0.56
N ALA A 127 15.53 -9.50 0.20
CA ALA A 127 14.83 -9.30 1.48
C ALA A 127 13.34 -8.97 1.30
N MET A 128 12.92 -8.59 0.09
CA MET A 128 11.52 -8.34 -0.24
C MET A 128 10.79 -9.59 -0.75
N GLU A 129 11.47 -10.75 -0.86
CA GLU A 129 10.80 -12.02 -1.14
C GLU A 129 10.08 -12.55 0.10
N GLU A 130 8.76 -12.73 0.00
CA GLU A 130 7.96 -13.31 1.07
C GLU A 130 8.30 -14.80 1.25
N ARG A 131 8.86 -15.14 2.40
CA ARG A 131 9.24 -16.52 2.76
C ARG A 131 8.87 -16.75 4.21
N VAL A 132 8.34 -17.92 4.54
CA VAL A 132 8.12 -18.32 5.93
C VAL A 132 9.45 -18.36 6.66
N ASP A 133 9.48 -17.79 7.86
CA ASP A 133 10.68 -17.76 8.71
C ASP A 133 10.96 -19.16 9.26
N PRO A 134 12.12 -19.78 8.95
CA PRO A 134 12.44 -21.12 9.44
C PRO A 134 12.68 -21.18 10.96
N GLU A 135 13.04 -20.05 11.59
CA GLU A 135 13.23 -19.95 13.04
C GLU A 135 11.90 -19.66 13.77
N ASN A 136 10.93 -19.10 13.05
CA ASN A 136 9.58 -18.85 13.56
C ASN A 136 8.53 -19.11 12.47
N PRO A 137 8.04 -20.35 12.33
CA PRO A 137 7.18 -20.76 11.21
C PRO A 137 5.76 -20.17 11.23
N ASN A 138 5.45 -19.25 12.16
CA ASN A 138 4.17 -18.54 12.23
C ASN A 138 4.26 -17.12 11.67
N ARG A 139 5.35 -16.76 10.99
CA ARG A 139 5.55 -15.45 10.36
C ARG A 139 6.41 -15.55 9.11
N LEU A 140 6.47 -14.45 8.36
CA LEU A 140 7.43 -14.28 7.28
C LEU A 140 8.79 -13.85 7.81
N VAL A 141 9.84 -14.04 7.01
CA VAL A 141 11.14 -13.39 7.25
C VAL A 141 10.95 -11.87 7.11
N PRO A 142 11.34 -11.06 8.11
CA PRO A 142 11.27 -9.61 8.00
C PRO A 142 12.11 -9.09 6.82
N SER A 143 11.58 -8.10 6.10
CA SER A 143 12.32 -7.37 5.06
C SER A 143 13.18 -6.25 5.65
N CYS A 144 12.80 -5.75 6.83
CA CYS A 144 13.65 -4.92 7.66
C CYS A 144 13.53 -5.32 9.13
N ASP A 145 14.68 -5.44 9.79
CA ASP A 145 14.79 -5.73 11.22
C ASP A 145 16.00 -4.98 11.76
N VAL A 146 15.73 -3.87 12.44
CA VAL A 146 16.77 -3.01 13.01
C VAL A 146 16.56 -2.96 14.52
N PRO A 147 17.47 -3.56 15.31
CA PRO A 147 17.37 -3.60 16.77
C PRO A 147 17.16 -2.22 17.38
N GLY A 148 16.14 -2.10 18.24
CA GLY A 148 15.79 -0.85 18.91
C GLY A 148 15.09 0.19 18.03
N ARG A 149 14.75 -0.15 16.78
CA ARG A 149 14.13 0.76 15.82
C ARG A 149 12.84 0.21 15.23
N GLY A 150 12.83 -1.03 14.75
CA GLY A 150 11.63 -1.65 14.21
C GLY A 150 11.91 -2.95 13.48
N GLN A 151 10.89 -3.80 13.41
CA GLN A 151 10.84 -5.02 12.61
C GLN A 151 9.56 -4.95 11.79
N ALA A 152 9.66 -5.18 10.48
CA ALA A 152 8.52 -5.16 9.57
C ALA A 152 8.71 -6.17 8.41
N PHE A 153 7.59 -6.59 7.84
CA PHE A 153 7.51 -7.64 6.83
C PHE A 153 7.34 -7.05 5.42
N PRO A 154 7.70 -7.79 4.35
CA PRO A 154 7.68 -7.27 2.98
C PRO A 154 6.27 -6.81 2.53
N PRO A 155 6.04 -5.51 2.22
CA PRO A 155 4.76 -5.02 1.71
C PRO A 155 4.75 -4.99 0.17
N ARG A 156 5.15 -6.09 -0.48
CA ARG A 156 5.23 -6.23 -1.95
C ARG A 156 4.00 -5.72 -2.69
N ARG A 157 2.78 -6.08 -2.28
CA ARG A 157 1.51 -5.71 -2.92
C ARG A 157 1.26 -4.21 -2.82
N LEU A 158 1.58 -3.60 -1.69
CA LEU A 158 1.52 -2.14 -1.53
C LEU A 158 2.57 -1.43 -2.41
N VAL A 159 3.78 -1.99 -2.55
CA VAL A 159 4.80 -1.47 -3.50
C VAL A 159 4.32 -1.63 -4.95
N GLN A 160 3.64 -2.73 -5.30
CA GLN A 160 3.04 -2.91 -6.62
C GLN A 160 1.92 -1.91 -6.91
N VAL A 161 1.13 -1.51 -5.90
CA VAL A 161 0.17 -0.39 -6.06
C VAL A 161 0.92 0.91 -6.35
N ALA A 162 1.97 1.22 -5.60
CA ALA A 162 2.79 2.41 -5.83
C ALA A 162 3.37 2.42 -7.26
N GLN A 163 3.92 1.28 -7.70
CA GLN A 163 4.47 1.06 -9.04
C GLN A 163 3.41 1.26 -10.13
N ALA A 164 2.23 0.66 -9.97
CA ALA A 164 1.15 0.77 -10.96
C ALA A 164 0.56 2.19 -11.06
N LEU A 165 0.63 2.98 -9.98
CA LEU A 165 0.25 4.39 -9.99
C LEU A 165 1.35 5.29 -10.60
N GLY A 166 2.59 4.81 -10.62
CA GLY A 166 3.79 5.49 -11.15
C GLY A 166 4.41 6.47 -10.16
N ALA A 167 5.73 6.66 -10.28
CA ALA A 167 6.55 7.50 -9.40
C ALA A 167 6.13 8.97 -9.39
N ALA A 168 5.51 9.44 -10.48
CA ALA A 168 4.92 10.77 -10.50
C ALA A 168 3.92 10.95 -9.34
N ARG A 169 3.17 9.91 -8.96
CA ARG A 169 2.08 9.93 -7.95
C ARG A 169 2.40 9.17 -6.67
N SER A 170 3.55 8.52 -6.61
CA SER A 170 3.85 7.54 -5.56
C SER A 170 5.19 7.78 -4.91
N THR A 171 5.27 7.57 -3.59
CA THR A 171 6.52 7.54 -2.82
C THR A 171 6.53 6.26 -1.98
N VAL A 172 7.71 5.65 -1.79
CA VAL A 172 7.89 4.42 -1.00
C VAL A 172 9.08 4.62 -0.06
N GLN A 173 8.89 4.38 1.23
CA GLN A 173 9.89 4.61 2.27
C GLN A 173 9.85 3.49 3.32
N SER A 174 10.92 3.38 4.12
CA SER A 174 11.01 2.37 5.18
C SER A 174 10.39 2.86 6.48
N ILE A 175 9.67 1.99 7.17
CA ILE A 175 9.26 2.19 8.57
C ILE A 175 10.41 1.93 9.55
N CYS A 176 11.43 1.18 9.13
CA CYS A 176 12.61 0.85 9.92
C CYS A 176 13.74 1.90 9.78
N GLN A 177 13.44 3.12 9.32
CA GLN A 177 14.40 4.24 9.29
C GLN A 177 14.54 4.89 10.67
N ASP A 178 15.72 5.42 10.99
CA ASP A 178 15.95 6.16 12.26
C ASP A 178 15.34 7.56 12.24
N ASP A 179 15.22 8.14 11.04
CA ASP A 179 14.65 9.46 10.82
C ASP A 179 13.58 9.38 9.73
N PHE A 180 12.37 9.84 10.03
CA PHE A 180 11.26 9.92 9.07
C PHE A 180 11.30 11.19 8.21
N SER A 181 12.30 12.07 8.38
CA SER A 181 12.46 13.28 7.58
C SER A 181 12.55 13.02 6.07
N PRO A 182 13.23 11.98 5.55
CA PRO A 182 13.20 11.63 4.13
C PRO A 182 11.76 11.36 3.65
N ALA A 183 11.01 10.54 4.39
CA ALA A 183 9.62 10.25 4.06
C ALA A 183 8.72 11.50 4.10
N ALA A 184 8.84 12.31 5.14
CA ALA A 184 8.12 13.57 5.24
C ALA A 184 8.46 14.51 4.07
N ARG A 185 9.73 14.58 3.66
CA ARG A 185 10.19 15.41 2.55
C ARG A 185 9.66 14.94 1.21
N ASP A 186 9.69 13.64 0.94
CA ASP A 186 9.17 13.06 -0.29
C ASP A 186 7.66 13.24 -0.42
N LEU A 187 6.92 13.00 0.66
CA LEU A 187 5.48 13.31 0.71
C LEU A 187 5.23 14.81 0.50
N ALA A 188 5.99 15.68 1.15
CA ALA A 188 5.86 17.13 0.98
C ALA A 188 6.16 17.58 -0.45
N ARG A 189 7.19 17.01 -1.11
CA ARG A 189 7.50 17.28 -2.53
C ARG A 189 6.36 16.81 -3.44
N LEU A 190 5.86 15.60 -3.20
CA LEU A 190 4.76 15.01 -3.95
C LEU A 190 3.51 15.88 -3.83
N PHE A 191 3.18 16.37 -2.64
CA PHE A 191 2.01 17.21 -2.40
C PHE A 191 2.19 18.66 -2.88
N GLY A 192 3.34 19.26 -2.56
CA GLY A 192 3.63 20.67 -2.82
C GLY A 192 3.71 21.02 -4.29
N THR A 193 4.32 20.15 -5.12
CA THR A 193 4.39 20.35 -6.58
C THR A 193 3.01 20.47 -7.24
N ARG A 194 1.98 19.86 -6.66
CA ARG A 194 0.62 19.82 -7.20
C ARG A 194 -0.26 20.95 -6.67
N ALA A 195 -0.01 21.41 -5.46
CA ALA A 195 -0.74 22.53 -4.86
C ALA A 195 -0.35 23.86 -5.52
N CYS A 196 0.92 24.05 -5.88
CA CYS A 196 1.43 25.30 -6.43
C CYS A 196 1.04 25.54 -7.90
N GLN A 197 0.85 24.48 -8.70
CA GLN A 197 0.40 24.59 -10.10
C GLN A 197 -1.00 25.23 -10.25
N ARG A 198 -1.76 25.37 -9.17
CA ARG A 198 -3.09 25.99 -9.15
C ARG A 198 -3.07 27.51 -8.85
N PHE A 199 -1.91 28.07 -8.52
CA PHE A 199 -1.76 29.50 -8.19
C PHE A 199 -1.08 30.32 -9.30
N GLU A 200 -0.76 29.69 -10.44
CA GLU A 200 -0.14 30.35 -11.60
C GLU A 200 -1.12 30.57 -12.77
N GLU A 201 -2.42 30.29 -12.57
CA GLU A 201 -3.54 30.64 -13.47
C GLU A 201 -4.45 31.68 -12.80
#